data_AF-A0A699W1R6-F1
#
_entry.id   AF-A0A699W1R6-F1
#
_cell.length_a   1.000
_cell.length_b   1.000
_cell.length_c   1.000
_cell.angle_alpha   90.00
_cell.angle_beta   90.00
_cell.angle_gamma   90.00
#
_symmetry.space_group_name_H-M   'P 1'
#
loop_
_entity.id
_entity.type
_entity.pdbx_description
1 polymer ?
#
loop_
_entity_poly.entity_id
_entity_poly.type
_entity_poly.pdbx_seq_one_letter_code
_entity_poly.pdbx_strand_id
1 'polypeptide(L)'
;KAILSGADNRPPMLEKDMYDSWKSIMELYMLNREHGRMILKSVVHGPLLWPTVEEEGVTRLKKYSDLSAGEAIQADCDVKETNIILQGLPPEVYALVSTHKVANKL
;
A
#
# COMPACT_ATOMS: atom_id res chain seq x y z
N LYS A 1 32.58 5.04 -33.81
CA LYS A 1 32.41 5.70 -32.50
C LYS A 1 30.96 5.48 -32.08
N ALA A 2 30.68 4.37 -31.38
CA ALA A 2 29.33 4.01 -30.98
C ALA A 2 28.97 4.79 -29.71
N ILE A 3 27.86 5.51 -29.73
CA ILE A 3 27.32 6.18 -28.54
C ILE A 3 26.55 5.10 -27.77
N LEU A 4 27.10 4.69 -26.63
CA LEU A 4 26.43 3.80 -25.68
C LEU A 4 25.19 4.52 -25.16
N SER A 5 24.02 4.03 -25.58
CA SER A 5 22.71 4.47 -25.15
C SER A 5 22.46 4.03 -23.72
N GLY A 6 22.18 5.02 -22.85
CA GLY A 6 21.36 4.85 -21.65
C GLY A 6 22.13 4.45 -20.39
N ALA A 7 22.50 5.43 -19.58
CA ALA A 7 22.74 5.17 -18.17
C ALA A 7 21.42 4.65 -17.58
N ASP A 8 21.41 3.39 -17.14
CA ASP A 8 20.27 2.77 -16.47
C ASP A 8 20.12 3.42 -15.10
N ASN A 9 19.48 4.59 -15.05
CA ASN A 9 19.24 5.37 -13.83
C ASN A 9 18.10 4.76 -12.98
N ARG A 10 17.85 3.46 -13.10
CA ARG A 10 16.82 2.79 -12.31
C ARG A 10 17.24 2.85 -10.83
N PRO A 11 16.32 3.20 -9.92
CA PRO A 11 16.57 3.08 -8.49
C PRO A 11 17.08 1.66 -8.19
N PRO A 12 18.12 1.49 -7.36
CA PRO A 12 18.75 0.19 -7.11
C PRO A 12 17.74 -0.91 -6.74
N MET A 13 16.64 -0.55 -6.08
CA MET A 13 15.55 -1.46 -5.72
C MET A 13 14.76 -2.09 -6.88
N LEU A 14 14.98 -1.70 -8.14
CA LEU A 14 14.41 -2.39 -9.31
C LEU A 14 15.28 -3.57 -9.78
N GLU A 15 16.46 -3.77 -9.19
CA GLU A 15 17.24 -4.98 -9.41
C GLU A 15 16.50 -6.18 -8.81
N LYS A 16 16.23 -7.18 -9.67
CA LYS A 16 15.34 -8.31 -9.40
C LYS A 16 15.81 -9.17 -8.21
N ASP A 17 17.11 -9.19 -7.95
CA ASP A 17 17.76 -9.88 -6.84
C ASP A 17 17.58 -9.16 -5.50
N MET A 18 17.37 -7.83 -5.49
CA MET A 18 17.11 -7.06 -4.27
C MET A 18 15.65 -7.11 -3.81
N TYR A 19 14.73 -7.54 -4.69
CA TYR A 19 13.31 -7.64 -4.38
C TYR A 19 13.01 -8.58 -3.20
N ASP A 20 13.64 -9.76 -3.17
CA ASP A 20 13.40 -10.74 -2.09
C ASP A 20 13.95 -10.26 -0.73
N SER A 21 15.05 -9.51 -0.76
CA SER A 21 15.63 -8.88 0.44
C SER A 21 14.72 -7.76 0.96
N TRP A 22 14.27 -6.87 0.08
CA TRP A 22 13.31 -5.81 0.43
C TRP A 22 12.00 -6.40 0.96
N LYS A 23 11.46 -7.42 0.29
CA LYS A 23 10.23 -8.11 0.73
C LYS A 23 10.40 -8.69 2.13
N SER A 24 11.51 -9.37 2.41
CA SER A 24 11.79 -9.95 3.74
C SER A 24 11.92 -8.87 4.82
N ILE A 25 12.55 -7.73 4.52
CA ILE A 25 12.67 -6.59 5.44
C ILE A 25 11.29 -5.99 5.74
N MET A 26 10.45 -5.82 4.72
CA MET A 26 9.11 -5.28 4.87
C MET A 26 8.19 -6.23 5.66
N GLU A 27 8.26 -7.54 5.40
CA GLU A 27 7.52 -8.55 6.17
C GLU A 27 7.89 -8.54 7.66
N LEU A 28 9.19 -8.53 7.97
CA LEU A 28 9.68 -8.46 9.36
C LEU A 28 9.26 -7.15 10.04
N TYR A 29 9.37 -6.03 9.34
CA TYR A 29 8.95 -4.74 9.85
C TYR A 29 7.45 -4.71 10.17
N MET A 30 6.60 -5.21 9.28
CA MET A 30 5.15 -5.27 9.48
C MET A 30 4.77 -6.19 10.63
N LEU A 31 5.39 -7.37 10.74
CA LEU A 31 5.13 -8.32 11.82
C LEU A 31 5.50 -7.78 13.20
N ASN A 32 6.48 -6.88 13.28
CA ASN A 32 6.89 -6.22 14.53
C ASN A 32 5.98 -5.05 14.95
N ARG A 33 4.97 -4.69 14.14
CA ARG A 33 3.98 -3.66 14.50
C ARG A 33 2.81 -4.24 15.30
N GLU A 34 2.14 -3.36 16.03
CA GLU A 34 0.80 -3.67 16.57
C GLU A 34 -0.13 -4.08 15.42
N HIS A 35 -0.86 -5.17 15.60
CA HIS A 35 -1.69 -5.79 14.56
C HIS A 35 -0.91 -6.25 13.32
N GLY A 36 0.39 -6.51 13.44
CA GLY A 36 1.29 -6.84 12.32
C GLY A 36 0.81 -7.98 11.41
N ARG A 37 0.18 -9.02 11.98
CA ARG A 37 -0.44 -10.10 11.18
C ARG A 37 -1.62 -9.62 10.32
N MET A 38 -2.42 -8.68 10.82
CA MET A 38 -3.52 -8.10 10.03
C MET A 38 -2.97 -7.22 8.92
N ILE A 39 -1.96 -6.39 9.21
CA ILE A 39 -1.29 -5.54 8.20
C ILE A 39 -0.69 -6.40 7.09
N LEU A 40 0.09 -7.45 7.42
CA LEU A 40 0.67 -8.34 6.42
C LEU A 40 -0.41 -9.03 5.57
N LYS A 41 -1.52 -9.44 6.19
CA LYS A 41 -2.65 -10.04 5.48
C LYS A 41 -3.30 -9.05 4.51
N SER A 42 -3.44 -7.78 4.88
CA SER A 42 -3.94 -6.72 3.99
C SER A 42 -3.00 -6.49 2.81
N VAL A 43 -1.67 -6.46 2.99
CA VAL A 43 -0.71 -6.31 1.87
C VAL A 43 -0.83 -7.46 0.86
N VAL A 44 -0.95 -8.69 1.34
CA VAL A 44 -0.94 -9.88 0.49
C VAL A 44 -2.27 -10.04 -0.26
N HIS A 45 -3.39 -9.69 0.36
CA HIS A 45 -4.73 -9.96 -0.17
C HIS A 45 -5.50 -8.70 -0.60
N GLY A 46 -4.93 -7.52 -0.39
CA GLY A 46 -5.55 -6.22 -0.60
C GLY A 46 -6.32 -5.70 0.62
N PRO A 47 -6.61 -4.38 0.65
CA PRO A 47 -7.38 -3.76 1.71
C PRO A 47 -8.82 -4.29 1.76
N LEU A 48 -9.43 -4.22 2.95
CA LEU A 48 -10.80 -4.66 3.14
C LEU A 48 -11.76 -3.79 2.31
N LEU A 49 -12.79 -4.43 1.74
CA LEU A 49 -13.92 -3.71 1.16
C LEU A 49 -14.63 -2.92 2.26
N TRP A 50 -14.76 -1.61 2.06
CA TRP A 50 -15.42 -0.75 3.04
C TRP A 50 -16.85 -1.25 3.30
N PRO A 51 -17.22 -1.50 4.57
CA PRO A 51 -18.48 -2.15 4.88
C PRO A 51 -19.68 -1.25 4.58
N THR A 52 -20.78 -1.89 4.15
CA THR A 52 -22.06 -1.27 3.90
C THR A 52 -23.07 -1.62 4.99
N VAL A 53 -24.07 -0.77 5.17
CA VAL A 53 -25.22 -1.00 6.03
C VAL A 53 -26.50 -0.72 5.23
N GLU A 54 -27.52 -1.52 5.45
CA GLU A 54 -28.86 -1.24 4.95
C GLU A 54 -29.63 -0.45 6.00
N GLU A 55 -30.09 0.73 5.61
CA GLU A 55 -30.94 1.59 6.43
C GLU A 55 -32.19 1.91 5.60
N GLU A 56 -33.36 1.51 6.11
CA GLU A 56 -34.65 1.75 5.44
C GLU A 56 -34.73 1.20 3.99
N GLY A 57 -34.04 0.09 3.71
CA GLY A 57 -34.01 -0.53 2.38
C GLY A 57 -33.01 0.12 1.40
N VAL A 58 -32.22 1.09 1.86
CA VAL A 58 -31.13 1.69 1.09
C VAL A 58 -29.79 1.20 1.62
N THR A 59 -29.00 0.58 0.74
CA THR A 59 -27.61 0.20 1.05
C THR A 59 -26.71 1.43 0.94
N ARG A 60 -26.09 1.83 2.05
CA ARG A 60 -25.09 2.91 2.08
C ARG A 60 -23.78 2.44 2.70
N LEU A 61 -22.68 3.11 2.40
CA LEU A 61 -21.42 2.89 3.10
C LEU A 61 -21.55 3.32 4.56
N LYS A 62 -20.97 2.54 5.48
CA LYS A 62 -20.90 2.90 6.90
C LYS A 62 -20.02 4.13 7.08
N LYS A 63 -20.36 4.98 8.04
CA LYS A 63 -19.40 5.96 8.55
C LYS A 63 -18.40 5.26 9.48
N TYR A 64 -17.25 5.88 9.73
CA TYR A 64 -16.27 5.32 10.68
C TYR A 64 -16.87 5.09 12.08
N SER A 65 -17.76 6.00 12.52
CA SER A 65 -18.51 5.88 13.78
C SER A 65 -19.46 4.68 13.84
N ASP A 66 -19.87 4.18 12.68
CA ASP A 66 -20.85 3.10 12.54
C ASP A 66 -20.15 1.74 12.41
N LEU A 67 -18.80 1.73 12.42
CA LEU A 67 -18.00 0.51 12.36
C LEU A 67 -18.05 -0.22 13.70
N SER A 68 -18.16 -1.55 13.63
CA SER A 68 -17.85 -2.40 14.76
C SER A 68 -16.36 -2.27 15.14
N ALA A 69 -16.02 -2.65 16.36
CA ALA A 69 -14.63 -2.60 16.82
C ALA A 69 -13.66 -3.38 15.90
N GLY A 70 -14.10 -4.53 15.35
CA GLY A 70 -13.30 -5.31 14.42
C GLY A 70 -13.10 -4.62 13.06
N GLU A 71 -14.15 -4.02 12.51
CA GLU A 71 -14.08 -3.26 11.24
C GLU A 71 -13.17 -2.02 11.39
N ALA A 72 -13.27 -1.31 12.51
CA ALA A 72 -12.42 -0.15 12.79
C ALA A 72 -10.94 -0.53 12.92
N ILE A 73 -10.63 -1.61 13.68
CA ILE A 73 -9.25 -2.12 13.80
C ILE A 73 -8.69 -2.50 12.43
N GLN A 74 -9.49 -3.14 11.58
CA GLN A 74 -9.05 -3.52 10.24
C GLN A 74 -8.84 -2.29 9.33
N ALA A 75 -9.75 -1.31 9.36
CA ALA A 75 -9.60 -0.07 8.61
C ALA A 75 -8.32 0.71 9.04
N ASP A 76 -8.03 0.75 10.34
CA ASP A 76 -6.80 1.35 10.85
C ASP A 76 -5.55 0.57 10.40
N CYS A 77 -5.63 -0.76 10.29
CA CYS A 77 -4.56 -1.58 9.74
C CYS A 77 -4.32 -1.28 8.25
N ASP A 78 -5.37 -1.12 7.44
CA ASP A 78 -5.27 -0.82 6.01
C ASP A 78 -4.71 0.60 5.76
N VAL A 79 -5.02 1.56 6.65
CA VAL A 79 -4.38 2.90 6.63
C VAL A 79 -2.91 2.80 7.00
N LYS A 80 -2.57 2.02 8.04
CA LYS A 80 -1.16 1.76 8.43
C LYS A 80 -0.41 1.06 7.29
N GLU A 81 -1.03 0.10 6.61
CA GLU A 81 -0.50 -0.58 5.43
C GLU A 81 -0.10 0.43 4.35
N THR A 82 -1.03 1.31 3.97
CA THR A 82 -0.80 2.35 2.97
C THR A 82 0.39 3.23 3.37
N ASN A 83 0.46 3.65 4.63
CA ASN A 83 1.57 4.46 5.12
C ASN A 83 2.91 3.71 5.11
N ILE A 84 2.93 2.41 5.44
CA ILE A 84 4.15 1.60 5.43
C ILE A 84 4.62 1.37 4.00
N ILE A 85 3.71 1.06 3.07
CA ILE A 85 4.03 0.94 1.65
C ILE A 85 4.60 2.27 1.14
N LEU A 86 3.98 3.41 1.46
CA LEU A 86 4.48 4.72 1.05
C LEU A 86 5.84 5.09 1.66
N GLN A 87 6.12 4.67 2.90
CA GLN A 87 7.40 4.93 3.57
C GLN A 87 8.53 3.99 3.12
N GLY A 88 8.20 2.76 2.76
CA GLY A 88 9.15 1.78 2.23
C GLY A 88 9.36 1.85 0.72
N LEU A 89 8.54 2.64 0.02
CA LEU A 89 8.78 3.01 -1.37
C LEU A 89 9.84 4.11 -1.43
N PRO A 90 10.87 3.95 -2.29
CA PRO A 90 11.78 5.04 -2.59
C PRO A 90 10.99 6.27 -3.05
N PRO A 91 11.33 7.48 -2.58
CA PRO A 91 10.65 8.71 -2.97
C PRO A 91 10.48 8.87 -4.49
N GLU A 92 11.40 8.33 -5.28
CA GLU A 92 11.38 8.33 -6.75
C GLU A 92 10.25 7.49 -7.33
N VAL A 93 9.94 6.33 -6.72
CA VAL A 93 8.82 5.47 -7.15
C VAL A 93 7.49 6.11 -6.78
N TYR A 94 7.40 6.72 -5.60
CA TYR A 94 6.23 7.49 -5.20
C TYR A 94 5.99 8.70 -6.12
N ALA A 95 7.04 9.44 -6.47
CA ALA A 95 6.98 10.56 -7.42
C ALA A 95 6.55 10.10 -8.83
N LEU A 96 7.02 8.95 -9.30
CA LEU A 96 6.63 8.38 -10.60
C LEU A 96 5.16 7.95 -10.62
N VAL A 97 4.68 7.26 -9.58
CA VAL A 97 3.28 6.82 -9.48
C VAL A 97 2.33 8.01 -9.31
N SER A 98 2.73 9.01 -8.53
CA SER A 98 1.93 10.23 -8.30
C SER A 98 1.85 11.12 -9.54
N THR A 99 2.94 11.29 -10.29
CA THR A 99 2.93 12.03 -11.57
C THR A 99 2.07 11.34 -12.63
N HIS A 100 2.06 10.01 -12.68
CA HIS A 100 1.19 9.26 -13.61
C HIS A 100 -0.30 9.36 -13.25
N LYS A 101 -0.65 9.47 -11.95
CA LYS A 101 -2.02 9.76 -11.50
C LYS A 101 -2.47 11.19 -11.85
N VAL A 102 -1.55 12.16 -11.87
CA VAL A 102 -1.86 13.55 -12.28
C VAL A 102 -1.97 13.66 -13.81
N ALA A 103 -1.17 12.91 -14.58
CA ALA A 103 -1.23 12.92 -16.04
C ALA A 103 -2.50 12.24 -16.63
N ASN A 104 -3.06 11.24 -15.93
CA ASN A 104 -4.32 10.59 -16.34
C ASN A 104 -5.59 11.36 -15.89
N LYS A 105 -5.44 12.61 -15.42
CA LYS A 105 -6.53 13.52 -15.02
C LYS A 105 -6.60 14.80 -15.89
N LEU A 106 -6.09 14.73 -17.12
CA LEU A 106 -6.25 15.76 -18.17
C LEU A 106 -7.14 15.23 -19.30
#